data_AF-A0A812P4B1-F1
#
_entry.id   AF-A0A812P4B1-F1
#
_cell.length_a   1.000
_cell.length_b   1.000
_cell.length_c   1.000
_cell.angle_alpha   90.00
_cell.angle_beta   90.00
_cell.angle_gamma   90.00
#
_symmetry.space_group_name_H-M   'P 1'
#
loop_
_entity.id
_entity.type
_entity.pdbx_description
1 polymer ?
#
loop_
_entity_poly.entity_id
_entity_poly.type
_entity_poly.pdbx_seq_one_letter_code
_entity_poly.pdbx_strand_id
1 'polypeptide(L)'
;MYGLLPSVLVGVAVALVTAQVQLMKLHVLKYHVSRVSVKTNLHRSDRERRILKEYGELIECLGLEGFLAEGPMIKLSNYVRQYVECNKVLRFMVFDLQACQGCNVSAYALLAKLDKVLQNEGICAYYSSLEADMSCGLKSFGVPADRIFDSEHGSHSSFMKALQCCEDMVLESVLQVDWQRQISNPIDITDSDDNLQEKIRHFLDLTPDQVRQLCQAGTWQQKNTGDRLSSQGVCETTVNIAVPGSSKVAETVDVGSNWGAAQEVSSSKAGFICGLESVLYDEPSRSTCRVQEPSKVLCIKRAEMQQLVASEPSIANCLGRITTRQFLRHSDVLLQALQLYEGGGWRGGHFDKHTAQVCLNMLGQDSKEDASPSRRIQNALPEKLGNLSSPTVPRKPRMTRIQRQGTIDAWALKWWEERNSSTVALS
;
A
#
# COMPACT_ATOMS: atom_id res chain seq x y z
N MET A 1 10.10 -41.13 -42.61
CA MET A 1 9.23 -41.08 -41.42
C MET A 1 10.13 -40.93 -40.22
N TYR A 2 10.12 -39.78 -39.53
CA TYR A 2 10.81 -39.67 -38.25
C TYR A 2 10.13 -40.66 -37.28
N GLY A 3 10.92 -41.43 -36.53
CA GLY A 3 10.38 -42.38 -35.56
C GLY A 3 9.59 -41.66 -34.46
N LEU A 4 8.63 -42.35 -33.87
CA LEU A 4 7.79 -41.84 -32.78
C LEU A 4 8.62 -41.27 -31.62
N LEU A 5 9.73 -41.92 -31.28
CA LEU A 5 10.58 -41.55 -30.14
C LEU A 5 11.31 -40.20 -30.34
N PRO A 6 11.99 -39.93 -31.47
CA PRO A 6 12.50 -38.59 -31.78
C PRO A 6 11.44 -37.49 -31.74
N SER A 7 10.23 -37.74 -32.25
CA SER A 7 9.16 -36.73 -32.22
C SER A 7 8.67 -36.42 -30.81
N VAL A 8 8.58 -37.43 -29.93
CA VAL A 8 8.20 -37.22 -28.53
C VAL A 8 9.25 -36.40 -27.80
N LEU A 9 10.54 -36.70 -27.98
CA LEU A 9 11.63 -35.95 -27.34
C LEU A 9 11.65 -34.48 -27.77
N VAL A 10 11.49 -34.20 -29.07
CA VAL A 10 11.39 -32.83 -29.57
C VAL A 10 10.16 -32.12 -29.01
N GLY A 11 9.01 -32.81 -28.95
CA GLY A 11 7.79 -32.27 -28.37
C GLY A 11 7.96 -31.87 -26.90
N VAL A 12 8.60 -32.72 -26.09
CA VAL A 12 8.91 -32.43 -24.69
C VAL A 12 9.88 -31.25 -24.57
N ALA A 13 10.94 -31.21 -25.37
CA ALA A 13 11.89 -30.10 -25.35
C ALA A 13 11.23 -28.76 -25.71
N VAL A 14 10.39 -28.75 -26.75
CA VAL A 14 9.62 -27.56 -27.14
C VAL A 14 8.63 -27.16 -26.04
N ALA A 15 7.96 -28.11 -25.40
CA ALA A 15 7.04 -27.83 -24.29
C ALA A 15 7.76 -27.20 -23.09
N LEU A 16 8.94 -27.73 -22.70
CA LEU A 16 9.76 -27.19 -21.62
C LEU A 16 10.27 -25.78 -21.95
N VAL A 17 10.78 -25.56 -23.17
CA VAL A 17 11.23 -24.25 -23.62
C VAL A 17 10.07 -23.26 -23.66
N THR A 18 8.90 -23.67 -24.16
CA THR A 18 7.72 -22.81 -24.24
C THR A 18 7.19 -22.47 -22.85
N ALA A 19 7.15 -23.43 -21.92
CA ALA A 19 6.80 -23.19 -20.53
C ALA A 19 7.77 -22.21 -19.88
N GLN A 20 9.08 -22.38 -20.06
CA GLN A 20 10.08 -21.46 -19.54
C GLN A 20 9.95 -20.05 -20.13
N VAL A 21 9.71 -19.93 -21.44
CA VAL A 21 9.49 -18.64 -22.11
C VAL A 21 8.21 -17.97 -21.62
N GLN A 22 7.15 -18.73 -21.34
CA GLN A 22 5.92 -18.20 -20.74
C GLN A 22 6.16 -17.69 -19.31
N LEU A 23 6.91 -18.43 -18.50
CA LEU A 23 7.32 -18.02 -17.14
C LEU A 23 8.20 -16.76 -17.16
N MET A 24 9.00 -16.56 -18.20
CA MET A 24 9.85 -15.36 -18.35
C MET A 24 9.09 -14.10 -18.77
N LYS A 25 7.83 -14.17 -19.21
CA LYS A 25 7.03 -12.98 -19.58
C LYS A 25 6.52 -12.27 -18.32
N LEU A 26 7.43 -11.64 -17.59
CA LEU A 26 7.22 -10.58 -16.59
C LEU A 26 5.96 -10.75 -15.72
N HIS A 27 5.72 -11.93 -15.16
CA HIS A 27 4.60 -12.17 -14.22
C HIS A 27 4.98 -11.84 -12.77
N VAL A 28 5.86 -10.85 -12.55
CA VAL A 28 6.40 -10.56 -11.20
C VAL A 28 5.92 -9.24 -10.61
N LEU A 29 5.50 -8.26 -11.41
CA LEU A 29 4.93 -7.03 -10.87
C LEU A 29 3.41 -7.16 -10.82
N LYS A 30 2.85 -7.13 -9.61
CA LYS A 30 1.41 -7.13 -9.35
C LYS A 30 0.83 -5.72 -9.40
N TYR A 31 1.47 -4.79 -8.71
CA TYR A 31 1.09 -3.38 -8.68
C TYR A 31 2.33 -2.51 -8.41
N HIS A 32 2.28 -1.25 -8.82
CA HIS A 32 3.22 -0.21 -8.44
C HIS A 32 2.47 1.10 -8.24
N VAL A 33 2.47 1.58 -7.00
CA VAL A 33 1.65 2.71 -6.58
C VAL A 33 2.43 3.61 -5.65
N SER A 34 2.25 4.91 -5.81
CA SER A 34 2.78 5.89 -4.88
C SER A 34 1.96 5.90 -3.59
N ARG A 35 2.56 6.46 -2.54
CA ARG A 35 1.85 6.75 -1.29
C ARG A 35 0.71 7.76 -1.47
N VAL A 36 0.62 8.48 -2.59
CA VAL A 36 -0.56 9.34 -2.86
C VAL A 36 -1.83 8.49 -2.99
N SER A 37 -1.70 7.26 -3.51
CA SER A 37 -2.82 6.38 -3.82
C SER A 37 -3.08 5.33 -2.75
N VAL A 38 -2.05 4.89 -2.02
CA VAL A 38 -2.18 3.94 -0.92
C VAL A 38 -1.93 4.64 0.40
N LYS A 39 -2.78 4.42 1.40
CA LYS A 39 -2.66 5.00 2.74
C LYS A 39 -2.56 3.92 3.80
N THR A 40 -1.82 4.20 4.86
CA THR A 40 -1.91 3.40 6.08
C THR A 40 -3.27 3.54 6.73
N ASN A 41 -3.62 2.52 7.50
CA ASN A 41 -4.84 2.48 8.32
C ASN A 41 -4.70 3.29 9.62
N LEU A 42 -3.57 3.99 9.79
CA LEU A 42 -3.28 4.78 10.97
C LEU A 42 -4.00 6.13 10.90
N HIS A 43 -4.71 6.46 11.98
CA HIS A 43 -5.32 7.78 12.08
C HIS A 43 -4.29 8.86 12.44
N ARG A 44 -3.99 9.71 11.46
CA ARG A 44 -3.03 10.83 11.55
C ARG A 44 -3.71 12.18 11.74
N SER A 45 -2.99 13.16 12.33
CA SER A 45 -3.47 14.53 12.51
C SER A 45 -3.71 15.23 11.16
N ASP A 46 -4.53 16.30 11.12
CA ASP A 46 -4.76 17.05 9.87
C ASP A 46 -3.48 17.72 9.32
N ARG A 47 -2.51 18.01 10.20
CA ARG A 47 -1.20 18.52 9.80
C ARG A 47 -0.36 17.44 9.13
N GLU A 48 -0.23 16.27 9.76
CA GLU A 48 0.48 15.12 9.18
C GLU A 48 -0.14 14.68 7.86
N ARG A 49 -1.48 14.62 7.78
CA ARG A 49 -2.19 14.26 6.55
C ARG A 49 -1.89 15.23 5.41
N ARG A 50 -1.76 16.53 5.69
CA ARG A 50 -1.36 17.52 4.67
C ARG A 50 0.07 17.30 4.20
N ILE A 51 1.00 17.07 5.13
CA ILE A 51 2.41 16.79 4.80
C ILE A 51 2.51 15.51 3.96
N LEU A 52 1.90 14.41 4.40
CA LEU A 52 1.94 13.15 3.64
C LEU A 52 1.21 13.23 2.29
N LYS A 53 0.26 14.16 2.13
CA LYS A 53 -0.36 14.43 0.83
C LYS A 53 0.59 15.19 -0.11
N GLU A 54 1.40 16.09 0.43
CA GLU A 54 2.37 16.90 -0.33
C GLU A 54 3.63 16.11 -0.67
N TYR A 55 4.14 15.31 0.27
CA TYR A 55 5.37 14.53 0.16
C TYR A 55 5.11 13.03 -0.12
N GLY A 56 3.90 12.67 -0.55
CA GLY A 56 3.54 11.28 -0.83
C GLY A 56 4.36 10.66 -1.97
N GLU A 57 4.83 11.47 -2.93
CA GLU A 57 5.65 10.99 -4.06
C GLU A 57 7.07 10.56 -3.63
N LEU A 58 7.45 10.78 -2.37
CA LEU A 58 8.72 10.27 -1.81
C LEU A 58 8.69 8.76 -1.56
N ILE A 59 7.51 8.14 -1.51
CA ILE A 59 7.31 6.74 -1.14
C ILE A 59 6.58 5.99 -2.26
N GLU A 60 7.21 4.95 -2.78
CA GLU A 60 6.63 4.05 -3.79
C GLU A 60 6.47 2.63 -3.23
N CYS A 61 5.42 1.93 -3.65
CA CYS A 61 5.09 0.59 -3.21
C CYS A 61 4.97 -0.34 -4.42
N LEU A 62 5.73 -1.43 -4.44
CA LEU A 62 5.71 -2.44 -5.49
C LEU A 62 5.23 -3.77 -4.91
N GLY A 63 4.08 -4.23 -5.37
CA GLY A 63 3.59 -5.58 -5.11
C GLY A 63 4.24 -6.57 -6.06
N LEU A 64 4.85 -7.62 -5.52
CA LEU A 64 5.43 -8.71 -6.27
C LEU A 64 4.53 -9.95 -6.24
N GLU A 65 4.48 -10.70 -7.32
CA GLU A 65 3.69 -11.94 -7.42
C GLU A 65 4.45 -13.10 -8.07
N GLY A 66 3.94 -14.31 -7.85
CA GLY A 66 4.46 -15.53 -8.45
C GLY A 66 5.75 -16.04 -7.81
N PHE A 67 6.45 -16.94 -8.50
CA PHE A 67 7.74 -17.46 -8.03
C PHE A 67 8.89 -16.59 -8.54
N LEU A 68 9.68 -16.03 -7.62
CA LEU A 68 10.79 -15.14 -7.97
C LEU A 68 12.00 -15.97 -8.40
N ALA A 69 12.29 -15.90 -9.70
CA ALA A 69 13.46 -16.51 -10.33
C ALA A 69 14.31 -15.45 -11.03
N GLU A 70 15.52 -15.83 -11.44
CA GLU A 70 16.51 -14.95 -12.05
C GLU A 70 15.97 -14.11 -13.22
N GLY A 71 15.27 -14.76 -14.18
CA GLY A 71 14.75 -14.09 -15.36
C GLY A 71 13.81 -12.92 -15.03
N PRO A 72 12.69 -13.17 -14.32
CA PRO A 72 11.80 -12.10 -13.88
C PRO A 72 12.48 -11.04 -13.00
N MET A 73 13.41 -11.45 -12.12
CA MET A 73 14.13 -10.52 -11.23
C MET A 73 15.07 -9.56 -11.97
N ILE A 74 15.71 -10.02 -13.04
CA ILE A 74 16.50 -9.13 -13.92
C ILE A 74 15.60 -8.07 -14.54
N LYS A 75 14.40 -8.45 -15.00
CA LYS A 75 13.45 -7.50 -15.59
C LYS A 75 12.94 -6.50 -14.56
N LEU A 76 12.61 -6.95 -13.36
CA LEU A 76 12.24 -6.06 -12.25
C LEU A 76 13.38 -5.10 -11.90
N SER A 77 14.62 -5.58 -11.80
CA SER A 77 15.77 -4.75 -11.49
C SER A 77 16.00 -3.66 -12.54
N ASN A 78 15.88 -3.99 -13.82
CA ASN A 78 16.00 -3.00 -14.90
C ASN A 78 14.87 -1.98 -14.86
N TYR A 79 13.64 -2.44 -14.65
CA TYR A 79 12.48 -1.55 -14.49
C TYR A 79 12.67 -0.57 -13.33
N VAL A 80 13.03 -1.05 -12.14
CA VAL A 80 13.23 -0.20 -10.96
C VAL A 80 14.36 0.81 -11.19
N ARG A 81 15.46 0.42 -11.85
CA ARG A 81 16.55 1.35 -12.18
C ARG A 81 16.06 2.48 -13.09
N GLN A 82 15.39 2.15 -14.19
CA GLN A 82 14.85 3.16 -15.12
C GLN A 82 13.81 4.05 -14.42
N TYR A 83 13.02 3.48 -13.52
CA TYR A 83 12.08 4.23 -12.71
C TYR A 83 12.76 5.24 -11.78
N VAL A 84 13.76 4.81 -11.03
CA VAL A 84 14.56 5.69 -10.14
C VAL A 84 15.31 6.77 -10.92
N GLU A 85 15.75 6.47 -12.15
CA GLU A 85 16.36 7.45 -13.03
C GLU A 85 15.38 8.56 -13.43
N CYS A 86 14.11 8.22 -13.68
CA CYS A 86 13.08 9.18 -14.05
C CYS A 86 12.39 9.85 -12.84
N ASN A 87 12.38 9.21 -11.67
CA ASN A 87 11.79 9.72 -10.44
C ASN A 87 12.87 10.08 -9.40
N LYS A 88 13.43 11.29 -9.52
CA LYS A 88 14.48 11.79 -8.62
C LYS A 88 13.99 12.22 -7.24
N VAL A 89 12.68 12.33 -7.03
CA VAL A 89 12.11 12.70 -5.72
C VAL A 89 11.97 11.48 -4.80
N LEU A 90 11.93 10.26 -5.34
CA LEU A 90 11.83 9.01 -4.59
C LEU A 90 12.89 8.91 -3.48
N ARG A 91 12.48 8.50 -2.28
CA ARG A 91 13.35 8.26 -1.10
C ARG A 91 13.11 6.91 -0.44
N PHE A 92 11.90 6.37 -0.55
CA PHE A 92 11.54 5.09 0.07
C PHE A 92 10.83 4.20 -0.93
N MET A 93 11.17 2.92 -0.93
CA MET A 93 10.52 1.91 -1.77
C MET A 93 10.12 0.69 -0.93
N VAL A 94 8.84 0.34 -0.94
CA VAL A 94 8.31 -0.83 -0.23
C VAL A 94 8.05 -1.95 -1.23
N PHE A 95 8.72 -3.09 -1.06
CA PHE A 95 8.46 -4.32 -1.81
C PHE A 95 7.52 -5.21 -1.00
N ASP A 96 6.32 -5.45 -1.52
CA ASP A 96 5.32 -6.32 -0.91
C ASP A 96 5.31 -7.70 -1.58
N LEU A 97 5.72 -8.73 -0.85
CA LEU A 97 5.86 -10.10 -1.36
C LEU A 97 4.65 -10.99 -0.99
N GLN A 98 3.50 -10.40 -0.62
CA GLN A 98 2.33 -11.16 -0.17
C GLN A 98 1.82 -12.17 -1.22
N ALA A 99 1.95 -11.84 -2.51
CA ALA A 99 1.52 -12.71 -3.60
C ALA A 99 2.65 -13.58 -4.17
N CYS A 100 3.83 -13.57 -3.54
CA CYS A 100 4.95 -14.42 -3.94
C CYS A 100 4.78 -15.84 -3.39
N GLN A 101 5.03 -16.84 -4.24
CA GLN A 101 4.99 -18.26 -3.87
C GLN A 101 6.34 -18.77 -3.32
N GLY A 102 7.36 -17.91 -3.34
CA GLY A 102 8.72 -18.24 -2.95
C GLY A 102 9.77 -17.61 -3.87
N CYS A 103 11.02 -17.76 -3.49
CA CYS A 103 12.19 -17.23 -4.21
C CYS A 103 13.26 -18.32 -4.34
N ASN A 104 13.96 -18.34 -5.47
CA ASN A 104 15.19 -19.12 -5.59
C ASN A 104 16.41 -18.34 -5.05
N VAL A 105 17.54 -19.03 -4.86
CA VAL A 105 18.77 -18.44 -4.31
C VAL A 105 19.28 -17.26 -5.17
N SER A 106 19.19 -17.36 -6.49
CA SER A 106 19.62 -16.27 -7.37
C SER A 106 18.72 -15.03 -7.29
N ALA A 107 17.42 -15.19 -7.01
CA ALA A 107 16.51 -14.08 -6.76
C ALA A 107 16.88 -13.31 -5.49
N TYR A 108 17.26 -13.97 -4.39
CA TYR A 108 17.74 -13.28 -3.19
C TYR A 108 18.99 -12.44 -3.48
N ALA A 109 19.95 -13.01 -4.22
CA ALA A 109 21.16 -12.28 -4.61
C ALA A 109 20.83 -11.04 -5.47
N LEU A 110 19.87 -11.15 -6.40
CA LEU A 110 19.44 -10.04 -7.24
C LEU A 110 18.67 -8.97 -6.45
N LEU A 111 17.81 -9.37 -5.51
CA LEU A 111 17.12 -8.44 -4.60
C LEU A 111 18.11 -7.67 -3.73
N ALA A 112 19.06 -8.37 -3.10
CA ALA A 112 20.10 -7.72 -2.30
C ALA A 112 21.01 -6.80 -3.15
N LYS A 113 21.27 -7.17 -4.41
CA LYS A 113 21.99 -6.29 -5.34
C LYS A 113 21.17 -5.05 -5.70
N LEU A 114 19.86 -5.21 -5.91
CA LEU A 114 18.95 -4.10 -6.17
C LEU A 114 18.86 -3.16 -4.96
N ASP A 115 18.75 -3.70 -3.74
CA ASP A 115 18.80 -2.93 -2.48
C ASP A 115 20.05 -2.05 -2.42
N LYS A 116 21.23 -2.61 -2.66
CA LYS A 116 22.49 -1.84 -2.69
C LYS A 116 22.48 -0.72 -3.73
N VAL A 117 21.85 -0.95 -4.89
CA VAL A 117 21.75 0.08 -5.93
C VAL A 117 20.81 1.20 -5.51
N LEU A 118 19.68 0.87 -4.89
CA LEU A 118 18.76 1.86 -4.33
C LEU A 118 19.45 2.68 -3.24
N GLN A 119 20.20 2.01 -2.34
CA GLN A 119 20.97 2.69 -1.30
C GLN A 119 22.01 3.66 -1.88
N ASN A 120 22.70 3.29 -2.97
CA ASN A 120 23.66 4.18 -3.63
C ASN A 120 23.00 5.43 -4.21
N GLU A 121 21.72 5.34 -4.61
CA GLU A 121 20.91 6.48 -5.05
C GLU A 121 20.23 7.21 -3.88
N GLY A 122 20.53 6.84 -2.63
CA GLY A 122 19.94 7.44 -1.42
C GLY A 122 18.50 7.00 -1.15
N ILE A 123 18.06 5.88 -1.73
CA ILE A 123 16.72 5.32 -1.56
C ILE A 123 16.78 4.15 -0.58
N CYS A 124 15.92 4.19 0.45
CA CYS A 124 15.79 3.11 1.41
C CYS A 124 14.70 2.12 0.98
N ALA A 125 15.08 0.85 0.79
CA ALA A 125 14.15 -0.22 0.45
C ALA A 125 13.68 -0.98 1.70
N TYR A 126 12.38 -1.26 1.76
CA TYR A 126 11.74 -2.08 2.77
C TYR A 126 11.09 -3.30 2.12
N TYR A 127 11.09 -4.42 2.82
CA TYR A 127 10.51 -5.68 2.35
C TYR A 127 9.42 -6.13 3.30
N SER A 128 8.22 -6.36 2.79
CA SER A 128 7.07 -6.78 3.56
C SER A 128 6.47 -8.09 3.08
N SER A 129 5.65 -8.69 3.94
CA SER A 129 4.90 -9.92 3.66
C SER A 129 5.80 -11.11 3.34
N LEU A 130 6.99 -11.15 3.97
CA LEU A 130 7.94 -12.24 3.79
C LEU A 130 7.57 -13.43 4.67
N GLU A 131 7.50 -14.62 4.06
CA GLU A 131 7.54 -15.88 4.80
C GLU A 131 8.94 -16.09 5.42
N ALA A 132 9.01 -16.92 6.47
CA ALA A 132 10.23 -17.14 7.25
C ALA A 132 11.45 -17.52 6.39
N ASP A 133 11.27 -18.37 5.37
CA ASP A 133 12.33 -18.80 4.48
C ASP A 133 12.86 -17.64 3.60
N MET A 134 11.96 -16.79 3.11
CA MET A 134 12.34 -15.62 2.30
C MET A 134 13.05 -14.55 3.15
N SER A 135 12.58 -14.35 4.38
CA SER A 135 13.21 -13.48 5.38
C SER A 135 14.64 -13.93 5.69
N CYS A 136 14.83 -15.21 6.01
CA CYS A 136 16.15 -15.80 6.22
C CYS A 136 17.04 -15.66 4.98
N GLY A 137 16.49 -15.92 3.80
CA GLY A 137 17.17 -15.73 2.52
C GLY A 137 17.72 -14.32 2.35
N LEU A 138 16.88 -13.29 2.42
CA LEU A 138 17.31 -11.89 2.25
C LEU A 138 18.33 -11.45 3.31
N LYS A 139 18.13 -11.84 4.58
CA LYS A 139 19.09 -11.57 5.66
C LYS A 139 20.46 -12.19 5.36
N SER A 140 20.50 -13.43 4.86
CA SER A 140 21.76 -14.11 4.51
C SER A 140 22.52 -13.45 3.36
N PHE A 141 21.81 -12.75 2.46
CA PHE A 141 22.40 -11.97 1.36
C PHE A 141 22.72 -10.52 1.73
N GLY A 142 22.54 -10.13 2.99
CA GLY A 142 22.97 -8.86 3.55
C GLY A 142 21.92 -7.76 3.55
N VAL A 143 20.63 -8.08 3.40
CA VAL A 143 19.55 -7.13 3.64
C VAL A 143 19.39 -6.93 5.16
N PRO A 144 19.40 -5.69 5.67
CA PRO A 144 19.26 -5.41 7.10
C PRO A 144 17.92 -5.89 7.69
N ALA A 145 17.95 -6.43 8.90
CA ALA A 145 16.77 -7.00 9.55
C ALA A 145 15.71 -5.95 9.94
N ASP A 146 16.12 -4.71 10.21
CA ASP A 146 15.26 -3.55 10.51
C ASP A 146 14.44 -3.11 9.28
N ARG A 147 14.77 -3.59 8.08
CA ARG A 147 14.03 -3.31 6.84
C ARG A 147 13.13 -4.45 6.38
N ILE A 148 13.05 -5.51 7.18
CA ILE A 148 12.28 -6.72 6.87
C ILE A 148 11.09 -6.81 7.81
N PHE A 149 9.90 -6.81 7.22
CA PHE A 149 8.62 -6.98 7.90
C PHE A 149 8.02 -8.35 7.54
N ASP A 150 8.26 -9.33 8.41
CA ASP A 150 7.78 -10.70 8.24
C ASP A 150 6.25 -10.76 8.27
N SER A 151 5.67 -11.78 7.62
CA SER A 151 4.22 -12.01 7.66
C SER A 151 3.78 -12.42 9.07
N GLU A 152 3.26 -11.48 9.86
CA GLU A 152 2.67 -11.78 11.16
C GLU A 152 1.27 -12.38 11.00
N HIS A 153 1.01 -13.47 11.72
CA HIS A 153 -0.33 -14.01 11.84
C HIS A 153 -1.17 -13.09 12.75
N GLY A 154 -1.99 -12.21 12.15
CA GLY A 154 -3.25 -11.82 12.79
C GLY A 154 -3.43 -10.43 13.41
N SER A 155 -2.78 -9.34 12.96
CA SER A 155 -3.35 -8.01 13.27
C SER A 155 -2.97 -6.86 12.35
N HIS A 156 -1.84 -6.90 11.64
CA HIS A 156 -1.53 -5.86 10.65
C HIS A 156 -0.88 -6.53 9.45
N SER A 157 -1.27 -6.17 8.22
CA SER A 157 -0.47 -6.59 7.08
C SER A 157 0.91 -5.96 7.24
N SER A 158 1.96 -6.77 7.15
CA SER A 158 3.34 -6.29 7.27
C SER A 158 3.66 -5.21 6.25
N PHE A 159 2.95 -5.21 5.11
CA PHE A 159 2.93 -4.11 4.16
C PHE A 159 2.51 -2.77 4.79
N MET A 160 1.41 -2.73 5.56
CA MET A 160 0.98 -1.49 6.22
C MET A 160 1.99 -1.02 7.27
N LYS A 161 2.66 -1.94 7.97
CA LYS A 161 3.73 -1.58 8.92
C LYS A 161 4.93 -0.95 8.20
N ALA A 162 5.37 -1.56 7.10
CA ALA A 162 6.46 -1.02 6.28
C ALA A 162 6.12 0.37 5.72
N LEU A 163 4.90 0.54 5.20
CA LEU A 163 4.40 1.82 4.71
C LEU A 163 4.34 2.87 5.82
N GLN A 164 3.86 2.48 7.01
CA GLN A 164 3.82 3.37 8.18
C GLN A 164 5.22 3.84 8.57
N CYS A 165 6.20 2.95 8.59
CA CYS A 165 7.59 3.31 8.88
C CYS A 165 8.13 4.36 7.89
N CYS A 166 7.83 4.20 6.59
CA CYS A 166 8.20 5.18 5.57
C CYS A 166 7.51 6.53 5.80
N GLU A 167 6.21 6.53 6.08
CA GLU A 167 5.45 7.75 6.39
C GLU A 167 6.01 8.49 7.61
N ASP A 168 6.36 7.75 8.66
CA ASP A 168 6.91 8.29 9.90
C ASP A 168 8.27 8.96 9.63
N MET A 169 9.14 8.32 8.82
CA MET A 169 10.41 8.93 8.40
C MET A 169 10.24 10.19 7.55
N VAL A 170 9.24 10.22 6.64
CA VAL A 170 8.93 11.43 5.87
C VAL A 170 8.48 12.55 6.81
N LEU A 171 7.59 12.26 7.75
CA LEU A 171 7.12 13.24 8.72
C LEU A 171 8.25 13.75 9.61
N GLU A 172 9.14 12.88 10.10
CA GLU A 172 10.33 13.27 10.86
C GLU A 172 11.21 14.24 10.07
N SER A 173 11.46 13.94 8.79
CA SER A 173 12.32 14.77 7.94
C SER A 173 11.74 16.16 7.66
N VAL A 174 10.42 16.27 7.46
CA VAL A 174 9.76 17.53 7.09
C VAL A 174 9.43 18.36 8.32
N LEU A 175 9.01 17.72 9.41
CA LEU A 175 8.61 18.45 10.61
C LEU A 175 9.81 19.01 11.38
N GLN A 176 11.05 18.50 11.18
CA GLN A 176 12.23 18.88 12.00
C GLN A 176 11.92 18.88 13.51
N VAL A 177 10.99 18.04 13.94
CA VAL A 177 10.43 18.03 15.28
C VAL A 177 10.71 16.68 15.91
N ASP A 178 11.30 16.72 17.10
CA ASP A 178 11.54 15.60 18.00
C ASP A 178 10.24 14.83 18.29
N TRP A 179 9.92 13.82 17.47
CA TRP A 179 8.77 12.92 17.69
C TRP A 179 8.85 12.18 19.03
N GLN A 180 10.04 12.09 19.63
CA GLN A 180 10.28 11.60 20.99
C GLN A 180 9.51 12.39 22.08
N ARG A 181 8.80 13.49 21.77
CA ARG A 181 7.94 14.17 22.76
C ARG A 181 6.43 13.99 22.57
N GLN A 182 5.95 13.53 21.41
CA GLN A 182 4.51 13.33 21.18
C GLN A 182 4.07 11.86 21.09
N ILE A 183 4.95 10.95 20.63
CA ILE A 183 4.70 9.50 20.75
C ILE A 183 5.11 8.99 22.14
N SER A 184 6.01 9.70 22.82
CA SER A 184 6.55 9.35 24.15
C SER A 184 5.97 10.18 25.29
N ASN A 185 4.84 10.86 25.10
CA ASN A 185 3.97 11.00 26.26
C ASN A 185 3.40 9.59 26.49
N PRO A 186 3.73 8.94 27.61
CA PRO A 186 3.04 7.72 27.98
C PRO A 186 1.54 8.01 27.87
N ILE A 187 0.74 7.03 27.45
CA ILE A 187 -0.71 7.13 27.65
C ILE A 187 -0.88 7.49 29.12
N ASP A 188 -1.37 8.69 29.39
CA ASP A 188 -1.51 9.15 30.75
C ASP A 188 -2.79 8.55 31.31
N ILE A 189 -2.67 7.31 31.77
CA ILE A 189 -3.75 6.57 32.41
C ILE A 189 -4.17 7.25 33.73
N THR A 190 -3.32 8.15 34.25
CA THR A 190 -3.55 8.90 35.49
C THR A 190 -4.27 10.22 35.30
N ASP A 191 -4.67 10.55 34.07
CA ASP A 191 -5.52 11.70 33.79
C ASP A 191 -6.75 11.72 34.70
N SER A 192 -7.02 12.88 35.29
CA SER A 192 -8.26 13.12 36.01
C SER A 192 -9.45 13.04 35.06
N ASP A 193 -10.62 12.65 35.58
CA ASP A 193 -11.86 12.57 34.81
C ASP A 193 -12.21 13.92 34.15
N ASP A 194 -11.78 15.05 34.72
CA ASP A 194 -11.95 16.38 34.15
C ASP A 194 -11.11 16.60 32.87
N ASN A 195 -9.87 16.09 32.85
CA ASN A 195 -9.03 16.14 31.64
C ASN A 195 -9.58 15.22 30.54
N LEU A 196 -10.08 14.05 30.92
CA LEU A 196 -10.72 13.12 29.98
C LEU A 196 -12.00 13.71 29.38
N GLN A 197 -12.81 14.39 30.19
CA GLN A 197 -13.99 15.14 29.74
C GLN A 197 -13.63 16.18 28.69
N GLU A 198 -12.58 16.97 28.91
CA GLU A 198 -12.15 18.00 27.99
C GLU A 198 -11.65 17.41 26.65
N LYS A 199 -10.93 16.27 26.69
CA LYS A 199 -10.52 15.53 25.50
C LYS A 199 -11.73 15.04 24.68
N ILE A 200 -12.75 14.48 25.35
CA ILE A 200 -14.01 14.08 24.69
C ILE A 200 -14.73 15.29 24.10
N ARG A 201 -14.74 16.42 24.83
CA ARG A 201 -15.37 17.67 24.38
C ARG A 201 -14.82 18.12 23.05
N HIS A 202 -13.50 18.15 22.92
CA HIS A 202 -12.83 18.50 21.68
C HIS A 202 -13.04 17.47 20.56
N PHE A 203 -13.05 16.18 20.90
CA PHE A 203 -13.23 15.10 19.92
C PHE A 203 -14.61 15.06 19.29
N LEU A 204 -15.65 15.20 20.12
CA LEU A 204 -17.05 15.18 19.68
C LEU A 204 -17.55 16.57 19.27
N ASP A 205 -16.80 17.62 19.60
CA ASP A 205 -17.15 19.02 19.37
C ASP A 205 -18.49 19.35 20.05
N LEU A 206 -18.48 19.13 21.38
CA LEU A 206 -19.62 19.31 22.29
C LEU A 206 -19.43 20.55 23.17
N THR A 207 -20.54 21.06 23.72
CA THR A 207 -20.50 22.08 24.78
C THR A 207 -20.08 21.45 26.12
N PRO A 208 -19.57 22.25 27.08
CA PRO A 208 -19.23 21.73 28.41
C PRO A 208 -20.40 21.04 29.13
N ASP A 209 -21.63 21.55 28.97
CA ASP A 209 -22.83 20.94 29.54
C ASP A 209 -23.15 19.59 28.92
N GLN A 210 -23.06 19.48 27.59
CA GLN A 210 -23.30 18.23 26.87
C GLN A 210 -22.28 17.15 27.25
N VAL A 211 -21.00 17.52 27.41
CA VAL A 211 -19.97 16.57 27.86
C VAL A 211 -20.24 16.08 29.29
N ARG A 212 -20.66 16.97 30.19
CA ARG A 212 -21.04 16.57 31.55
C ARG A 212 -22.19 15.58 31.54
N GLN A 213 -23.25 15.86 30.78
CA GLN A 213 -24.39 14.94 30.63
C GLN A 213 -23.97 13.60 30.04
N LEU A 214 -23.13 13.61 29.00
CA LEU A 214 -22.60 12.39 28.37
C LEU A 214 -21.79 11.55 29.36
N CYS A 215 -20.92 12.18 30.15
CA CYS A 215 -20.09 11.48 31.13
C CYS A 215 -20.91 11.00 32.33
N GLN A 216 -21.95 11.72 32.73
CA GLN A 216 -22.90 11.29 33.77
C GLN A 216 -23.74 10.08 33.34
N ALA A 217 -24.07 9.96 32.06
CA ALA A 217 -24.76 8.81 31.51
C ALA A 217 -23.87 7.57 31.39
N GLY A 218 -22.54 7.75 31.46
CA GLY A 218 -21.55 6.70 31.26
C GLY A 218 -20.77 6.31 32.50
N THR A 219 -19.95 5.27 32.34
CA THR A 219 -18.99 4.82 33.36
C THR A 219 -17.60 4.76 32.75
N TRP A 220 -16.62 5.35 33.43
CA TRP A 220 -15.22 5.25 33.02
C TRP A 220 -14.69 3.85 33.32
N GLN A 221 -14.14 3.18 32.30
CA GLN A 221 -13.51 1.88 32.44
C GLN A 221 -12.06 1.92 31.99
N GLN A 222 -11.20 1.29 32.79
CA GLN A 222 -9.85 0.95 32.36
C GLN A 222 -9.90 -0.34 31.56
N LYS A 223 -9.27 -0.35 30.39
CA LYS A 223 -9.13 -1.52 29.52
C LYS A 223 -7.66 -1.85 29.33
N ASN A 224 -7.35 -3.14 29.32
CA ASN A 224 -6.01 -3.65 29.07
C ASN A 224 -5.80 -3.91 27.58
N THR A 225 -4.54 -4.05 27.16
CA THR A 225 -4.21 -4.50 25.81
C THR A 225 -4.89 -5.85 25.51
N GLY A 226 -5.53 -5.94 24.35
CA GLY A 226 -6.28 -7.11 23.90
C GLY A 226 -7.76 -7.10 24.27
N ASP A 227 -8.17 -6.25 25.23
CA ASP A 227 -9.57 -6.13 25.62
C ASP A 227 -10.42 -5.71 24.44
N ARG A 228 -11.60 -6.33 24.34
CA ARG A 228 -12.55 -6.10 23.26
C ARG A 228 -13.57 -5.05 23.64
N LEU A 229 -13.79 -4.07 22.76
CA LEU A 229 -14.79 -3.02 22.91
C LEU A 229 -16.07 -3.32 22.13
N SER A 230 -15.96 -4.04 21.01
CA SER A 230 -17.10 -4.55 20.25
C SER A 230 -16.70 -5.81 19.49
N SER A 231 -17.67 -6.66 19.16
CA SER A 231 -17.49 -7.85 18.33
C SER A 231 -18.32 -7.73 17.05
N GLN A 232 -17.68 -8.00 15.92
CA GLN A 232 -18.39 -8.06 14.64
C GLN A 232 -19.54 -9.07 14.69
N GLY A 233 -20.69 -8.67 14.13
CA GLY A 233 -21.89 -9.50 14.07
C GLY A 233 -22.69 -9.55 15.38
N VAL A 234 -22.24 -8.88 16.44
CA VAL A 234 -22.94 -8.85 17.74
C VAL A 234 -23.68 -7.53 17.91
N CYS A 235 -24.93 -7.59 18.37
CA CYS A 235 -25.66 -6.41 18.82
C CYS A 235 -25.19 -6.03 20.22
N GLU A 236 -24.30 -5.05 20.28
CA GLU A 236 -23.74 -4.55 21.53
C GLU A 236 -24.81 -3.83 22.37
N THR A 237 -24.69 -3.96 23.69
CA THR A 237 -25.58 -3.30 24.67
C THR A 237 -24.99 -2.01 25.22
N THR A 238 -23.77 -1.67 24.80
CA THR A 238 -23.02 -0.50 25.27
C THR A 238 -22.35 0.22 24.12
N VAL A 239 -22.40 1.56 24.15
CA VAL A 239 -21.53 2.42 23.35
C VAL A 239 -20.22 2.61 24.11
N ASN A 240 -19.11 2.34 23.44
CA ASN A 240 -17.77 2.52 23.98
C ASN A 240 -17.09 3.70 23.27
N ILE A 241 -16.69 4.73 24.02
CA ILE A 241 -15.98 5.89 23.50
C ILE A 241 -14.55 5.85 24.04
N ALA A 242 -13.60 5.50 23.18
CA ALA A 242 -12.18 5.51 23.48
C ALA A 242 -11.65 6.96 23.42
N VAL A 243 -10.99 7.41 24.50
CA VAL A 243 -10.60 8.82 24.66
C VAL A 243 -9.36 9.14 23.82
N PRO A 244 -9.34 10.25 23.05
CA PRO A 244 -8.15 10.70 22.32
C PRO A 244 -6.93 10.90 23.23
N GLY A 245 -5.77 10.40 22.81
CA GLY A 245 -4.51 10.51 23.54
C GLY A 245 -4.42 9.62 24.79
N SER A 246 -5.55 9.15 25.32
CA SER A 246 -5.62 8.24 26.48
C SER A 246 -6.07 6.82 26.09
N SER A 247 -6.19 6.55 24.79
CA SER A 247 -6.54 5.24 24.25
C SER A 247 -5.90 4.96 22.89
N LYS A 248 -5.64 3.68 22.60
CA LYS A 248 -5.32 3.20 21.25
C LYS A 248 -6.20 2.01 20.91
N VAL A 249 -7.02 2.15 19.87
CA VAL A 249 -7.96 1.12 19.42
C VAL A 249 -7.61 0.72 18.00
N ALA A 250 -7.52 -0.59 17.77
CA ALA A 250 -7.51 -1.17 16.43
C ALA A 250 -8.87 -1.78 16.13
N GLU A 251 -9.27 -1.67 14.88
CA GLU A 251 -10.51 -2.18 14.36
C GLU A 251 -10.22 -3.19 13.26
N THR A 252 -10.82 -4.37 13.42
CA THR A 252 -10.64 -5.49 12.50
C THR A 252 -11.99 -5.94 11.95
N VAL A 253 -12.01 -6.32 10.67
CA VAL A 253 -13.18 -6.89 10.00
C VAL A 253 -12.79 -8.27 9.47
N ASP A 254 -13.54 -9.28 9.89
CA ASP A 254 -13.49 -10.60 9.30
C ASP A 254 -14.39 -10.64 8.07
N VAL A 255 -13.77 -10.87 6.92
CA VAL A 255 -14.42 -10.98 5.61
C VAL A 255 -14.46 -12.43 5.12
N GLY A 256 -14.17 -13.42 5.98
CA GLY A 256 -14.12 -14.83 5.60
C GLY A 256 -12.94 -15.17 4.71
N SER A 257 -11.79 -14.52 4.91
CA SER A 257 -10.60 -14.76 4.09
C SER A 257 -10.06 -16.19 4.30
N ASN A 258 -9.61 -16.84 3.23
CA ASN A 258 -8.97 -18.18 3.29
C ASN A 258 -7.70 -18.20 4.18
N TRP A 259 -7.18 -17.03 4.55
CA TRP A 259 -6.00 -16.84 5.38
C TRP A 259 -6.34 -16.74 6.88
N GLY A 260 -7.62 -16.80 7.26
CA GLY A 260 -8.11 -16.95 8.64
C GLY A 260 -7.92 -15.75 9.57
N ALA A 261 -7.19 -14.71 9.15
CA ALA A 261 -6.99 -13.50 9.94
C ALA A 261 -8.01 -12.42 9.56
N ALA A 262 -8.60 -11.78 10.58
CA ALA A 262 -9.40 -10.57 10.38
C ALA A 262 -8.50 -9.44 9.84
N GLN A 263 -9.01 -8.70 8.85
CA GLN A 263 -8.29 -7.58 8.26
C GLN A 263 -8.41 -6.36 9.17
N GLU A 264 -7.29 -5.79 9.58
CA GLU A 264 -7.32 -4.48 10.25
C GLU A 264 -7.71 -3.40 9.25
N VAL A 265 -8.74 -2.64 9.60
CA VAL A 265 -9.30 -1.56 8.80
C VAL A 265 -8.85 -0.20 9.32
N SER A 266 -8.62 -0.06 10.63
CA SER A 266 -8.22 1.20 11.24
C SER A 266 -7.46 0.97 12.54
N SER A 267 -6.49 1.85 12.84
CA SER A 267 -5.88 1.97 14.17
C SER A 267 -5.79 3.45 14.54
N SER A 268 -6.31 3.83 15.71
CA SER A 268 -6.46 5.23 16.11
C SER A 268 -6.05 5.49 17.55
N LYS A 269 -5.23 6.54 17.74
CA LYS A 269 -4.99 7.20 19.04
C LYS A 269 -5.81 8.48 19.23
N ALA A 270 -6.48 9.00 18.21
CA ALA A 270 -7.23 10.26 18.31
C ALA A 270 -8.69 10.08 18.75
N GLY A 271 -9.00 8.94 19.37
CA GLY A 271 -10.33 8.57 19.80
C GLY A 271 -11.02 7.62 18.82
N PHE A 272 -11.97 6.86 19.36
CA PHE A 272 -12.75 5.87 18.62
C PHE A 272 -14.13 5.65 19.27
N ILE A 273 -15.13 5.26 18.49
CA ILE A 273 -16.49 4.99 18.98
C ILE A 273 -16.89 3.60 18.48
N CYS A 274 -17.35 2.72 19.37
CA CYS A 274 -17.80 1.37 19.04
C CYS A 274 -19.21 1.12 19.57
N GLY A 275 -20.00 0.31 18.85
CA GLY A 275 -21.30 -0.17 19.30
C GLY A 275 -22.44 0.85 19.22
N LEU A 276 -22.21 2.01 18.59
CA LEU A 276 -23.23 3.04 18.42
C LEU A 276 -24.39 2.52 17.55
N GLU A 277 -24.06 1.78 16.49
CA GLU A 277 -25.03 1.18 15.57
C GLU A 277 -25.95 0.18 16.28
N SER A 278 -25.40 -0.61 17.21
CA SER A 278 -26.17 -1.57 17.98
C SER A 278 -27.06 -0.91 19.02
N VAL A 279 -26.59 0.16 19.65
CA VAL A 279 -27.36 0.82 20.71
C VAL A 279 -28.47 1.72 20.15
N LEU A 280 -28.21 2.45 19.07
CA LEU A 280 -29.16 3.41 18.50
C LEU A 280 -30.07 2.82 17.43
N TYR A 281 -29.58 1.88 16.63
CA TYR A 281 -30.30 1.38 15.45
C TYR A 281 -30.62 -0.12 15.52
N ASP A 282 -30.26 -0.80 16.62
CA ASP A 282 -30.41 -2.25 16.80
C ASP A 282 -29.71 -3.09 15.72
N GLU A 283 -28.66 -2.51 15.11
CA GLU A 283 -27.87 -3.14 14.07
C GLU A 283 -26.63 -3.84 14.67
N PRO A 284 -26.25 -5.03 14.19
CA PRO A 284 -25.04 -5.68 14.67
C PRO A 284 -23.79 -4.86 14.34
N SER A 285 -22.80 -4.90 15.24
CA SER A 285 -21.53 -4.22 15.05
C SER A 285 -20.83 -4.71 13.79
N ARG A 286 -20.30 -3.78 12.99
CA ARG A 286 -19.71 -4.11 11.67
C ARG A 286 -18.26 -4.57 11.76
N SER A 287 -17.64 -4.38 12.90
CA SER A 287 -16.23 -4.67 13.14
C SER A 287 -15.97 -5.10 14.57
N THR A 288 -14.84 -5.78 14.76
CA THR A 288 -14.30 -6.10 16.08
C THR A 288 -13.28 -5.04 16.46
N CYS A 289 -13.56 -4.28 17.52
CA CYS A 289 -12.66 -3.26 18.04
C CYS A 289 -11.91 -3.78 19.28
N ARG A 290 -10.59 -3.61 19.29
CA ARG A 290 -9.70 -4.05 20.37
C ARG A 290 -8.75 -2.96 20.83
N VAL A 291 -8.49 -2.95 22.11
CA VAL A 291 -7.53 -2.07 22.75
C VAL A 291 -6.11 -2.57 22.47
N GLN A 292 -5.25 -1.70 21.95
CA GLN A 292 -3.86 -2.03 21.58
C GLN A 292 -2.86 -1.67 22.68
N GLU A 293 -3.16 -0.67 23.49
CA GLU A 293 -2.36 -0.20 24.62
C GLU A 293 -3.32 0.08 25.78
N PRO A 294 -2.94 -0.04 27.06
CA PRO A 294 -3.86 0.21 28.18
C PRO A 294 -4.59 1.55 28.02
N SER A 295 -5.92 1.54 28.09
CA SER A 295 -6.78 2.62 27.57
C SER A 295 -7.90 2.99 28.54
N LYS A 296 -8.29 4.27 28.54
CA LYS A 296 -9.47 4.78 29.25
C LYS A 296 -10.65 4.93 28.29
N VAL A 297 -11.74 4.23 28.58
CA VAL A 297 -12.93 4.19 27.71
C VAL A 297 -14.16 4.62 28.52
N LEU A 298 -14.98 5.49 27.95
CA LEU A 298 -16.30 5.82 28.49
C LEU A 298 -17.32 4.81 27.95
N CYS A 299 -17.92 4.03 28.85
CA CYS A 299 -18.89 3.00 28.53
C CYS A 299 -20.30 3.46 28.91
N ILE A 300 -21.19 3.59 27.93
CA ILE A 300 -22.57 4.05 28.12
C ILE A 300 -23.51 2.91 27.70
N LYS A 301 -24.36 2.47 28.62
CA LYS A 301 -25.33 1.39 28.36
C LYS A 301 -26.48 1.87 27.47
N ARG A 302 -27.16 0.92 26.83
CA ARG A 302 -28.22 1.19 25.84
C ARG A 302 -29.35 2.07 26.40
N ALA A 303 -29.86 1.77 27.59
CA ALA A 303 -30.99 2.51 28.15
C ALA A 303 -30.63 3.97 28.45
N GLU A 304 -29.45 4.18 29.02
CA GLU A 304 -28.88 5.48 29.37
C GLU A 304 -28.58 6.30 28.11
N MET A 305 -28.03 5.68 27.07
CA MET A 305 -27.81 6.33 25.77
C MET A 305 -29.14 6.73 25.11
N GLN A 306 -30.15 5.85 25.11
CA GLN A 306 -31.46 6.17 24.55
C GLN A 306 -32.14 7.33 25.29
N GLN A 307 -32.03 7.38 26.61
CA GLN A 307 -32.52 8.50 27.42
C GLN A 307 -31.74 9.79 27.15
N LEU A 308 -30.42 9.71 27.00
CA LEU A 308 -29.58 10.86 26.66
C LEU A 308 -29.94 11.43 25.28
N VAL A 309 -30.14 10.57 24.29
CA VAL A 309 -30.54 10.98 22.93
C VAL A 309 -31.94 11.60 22.92
N ALA A 310 -32.87 11.09 23.73
CA ALA A 310 -34.21 11.65 23.84
C ALA A 310 -34.23 13.04 24.51
N SER A 311 -33.33 13.28 25.46
CA SER A 311 -33.23 14.55 26.18
C SER A 311 -32.38 15.59 25.44
N GLU A 312 -31.30 15.18 24.80
CA GLU A 312 -30.36 16.04 24.08
C GLU A 312 -29.98 15.43 22.72
N PRO A 313 -30.81 15.62 21.68
CA PRO A 313 -30.60 15.02 20.35
C PRO A 313 -29.30 15.47 19.67
N SER A 314 -28.75 16.62 20.05
CA SER A 314 -27.51 17.15 19.48
C SER A 314 -26.29 16.25 19.77
N ILE A 315 -26.26 15.59 20.93
CA ILE A 315 -25.21 14.61 21.27
C ILE A 315 -25.23 13.44 20.28
N ALA A 316 -26.43 12.94 19.95
CA ALA A 316 -26.61 11.86 18.98
C ALA A 316 -26.06 12.24 17.61
N ASN A 317 -26.32 13.48 17.16
CA ASN A 317 -25.81 14.00 15.90
C ASN A 317 -24.27 14.10 15.90
N CYS A 318 -23.66 14.53 17.00
CA CYS A 318 -22.20 14.58 17.13
C CYS A 318 -21.57 13.18 17.10
N LEU A 319 -22.13 12.22 17.85
CA LEU A 319 -21.69 10.82 17.83
C LEU A 319 -21.83 10.22 16.42
N GLY A 320 -23.00 10.38 15.82
CA GLY A 320 -23.29 9.93 14.46
C GLY A 320 -22.31 10.49 13.44
N ARG A 321 -21.99 11.80 13.50
CA ARG A 321 -21.01 12.44 12.62
C ARG A 321 -19.62 11.79 12.70
N ILE A 322 -19.15 11.47 13.90
CA ILE A 322 -17.85 10.80 14.09
C ILE A 322 -17.90 9.36 13.59
N THR A 323 -18.97 8.62 13.89
CA THR A 323 -19.16 7.25 13.43
C THR A 323 -19.28 7.16 11.90
N THR A 324 -19.99 8.09 11.25
CA THR A 324 -20.03 8.18 9.78
C THR A 324 -18.63 8.43 9.20
N ARG A 325 -17.82 9.30 9.83
CA ARG A 325 -16.42 9.51 9.41
C ARG A 325 -15.57 8.25 9.58
N GLN A 326 -15.80 7.44 10.60
CA GLN A 326 -15.15 6.14 10.75
C GLN A 326 -15.56 5.21 9.60
N PHE A 327 -16.87 5.04 9.35
CA PHE A 327 -17.36 4.21 8.24
C PHE A 327 -16.81 4.62 6.87
N LEU A 328 -16.71 5.92 6.58
CA LEU A 328 -16.12 6.39 5.32
C LEU A 328 -14.65 5.95 5.18
N ARG A 329 -13.87 5.96 6.27
CA ARG A 329 -12.50 5.45 6.26
C ARG A 329 -12.45 3.94 6.04
N HIS A 330 -13.42 3.20 6.57
CA HIS A 330 -13.49 1.76 6.34
C HIS A 330 -13.73 1.46 4.86
N SER A 331 -14.62 2.22 4.23
CA SER A 331 -14.85 2.14 2.79
C SER A 331 -13.59 2.45 1.99
N ASP A 332 -12.82 3.48 2.36
CA ASP A 332 -11.56 3.81 1.69
C ASP A 332 -10.54 2.68 1.78
N VAL A 333 -10.38 2.09 2.98
CA VAL A 333 -9.42 0.99 3.21
C VAL A 333 -9.85 -0.28 2.49
N LEU A 334 -11.14 -0.61 2.48
CA LEU A 334 -11.67 -1.74 1.72
C LEU A 334 -11.50 -1.52 0.21
N LEU A 335 -11.77 -0.32 -0.29
CA LEU A 335 -11.56 0.02 -1.69
C LEU A 335 -10.08 -0.12 -2.07
N GLN A 336 -9.17 0.37 -1.23
CA GLN A 336 -7.74 0.22 -1.42
C GLN A 336 -7.32 -1.25 -1.42
N ALA A 337 -7.81 -2.04 -0.46
CA ALA A 337 -7.54 -3.47 -0.39
C ALA A 337 -8.04 -4.16 -1.67
N LEU A 338 -9.29 -3.90 -2.08
CA LEU A 338 -9.84 -4.42 -3.33
C LEU A 338 -9.01 -4.03 -4.54
N GLN A 339 -8.59 -2.76 -4.66
CA GLN A 339 -7.73 -2.32 -5.77
C GLN A 339 -6.38 -3.04 -5.80
N LEU A 340 -5.76 -3.27 -4.64
CA LEU A 340 -4.50 -4.00 -4.52
C LEU A 340 -4.68 -5.53 -4.73
N TYR A 341 -5.84 -6.08 -4.34
CA TYR A 341 -6.16 -7.51 -4.49
C TYR A 341 -6.60 -7.86 -5.92
N GLU A 342 -7.48 -7.07 -6.55
CA GLU A 342 -7.91 -7.21 -7.94
C GLU A 342 -6.79 -6.91 -8.95
N GLY A 343 -5.69 -6.31 -8.50
CA GLY A 343 -4.44 -6.15 -9.26
C GLY A 343 -3.74 -7.46 -9.68
N GLY A 344 -4.42 -8.61 -9.68
CA GLY A 344 -3.86 -9.91 -10.07
C GLY A 344 -3.56 -9.99 -11.57
N GLY A 345 -2.32 -9.70 -11.94
CA GLY A 345 -1.77 -9.79 -13.29
C GLY A 345 -2.02 -8.57 -14.19
N TRP A 346 -1.42 -8.59 -15.40
CA TRP A 346 -1.38 -7.56 -16.46
C TRP A 346 -2.72 -6.95 -16.93
N ARG A 347 -3.84 -7.30 -16.28
CA ARG A 347 -5.21 -6.83 -16.56
C ARG A 347 -5.86 -6.08 -15.38
N GLY A 348 -5.32 -6.16 -14.16
CA GLY A 348 -5.70 -5.29 -13.04
C GLY A 348 -4.87 -3.99 -13.02
N GLY A 349 -5.30 -2.92 -12.34
CA GLY A 349 -4.64 -1.61 -12.38
C GLY A 349 -3.19 -1.61 -11.85
N HIS A 350 -2.20 -1.66 -12.76
CA HIS A 350 -0.76 -1.74 -12.45
C HIS A 350 -0.19 -0.48 -11.82
N PHE A 351 -0.69 0.68 -12.22
CA PHE A 351 -0.13 1.95 -11.83
C PHE A 351 -1.22 2.85 -11.29
N ASP A 352 -0.86 3.65 -10.31
CA ASP A 352 -1.63 4.85 -10.05
C ASP A 352 -1.32 5.95 -11.09
N LYS A 353 -2.01 7.08 -10.99
CA LYS A 353 -1.83 8.18 -11.94
C LYS A 353 -0.39 8.73 -11.95
N HIS A 354 0.24 8.80 -10.78
CA HIS A 354 1.60 9.33 -10.65
C HIS A 354 2.59 8.37 -11.30
N THR A 355 2.57 7.10 -10.92
CA THR A 355 3.45 6.06 -11.47
C THR A 355 3.24 5.92 -12.98
N ALA A 356 2.00 5.98 -13.49
CA ALA A 356 1.72 5.96 -14.92
C ALA A 356 2.38 7.14 -15.65
N GLN A 357 2.31 8.36 -15.08
CA GLN A 357 2.95 9.55 -15.65
C GLN A 357 4.47 9.42 -15.68
N VAL A 358 5.10 8.88 -14.61
CA VAL A 358 6.55 8.63 -14.59
C VAL A 358 6.94 7.62 -15.66
N CYS A 359 6.20 6.52 -15.79
CA CYS A 359 6.42 5.52 -16.83
C CYS A 359 6.26 6.11 -18.24
N LEU A 360 5.31 7.01 -18.47
CA LEU A 360 5.19 7.73 -19.75
C LEU A 360 6.40 8.61 -20.05
N ASN A 361 6.98 9.25 -19.02
CA ASN A 361 8.17 10.07 -19.19
C ASN A 361 9.39 9.23 -19.60
N MET A 362 9.49 7.97 -19.14
CA MET A 362 10.52 7.02 -19.60
C MET A 362 10.47 6.84 -21.13
N LEU A 363 9.26 6.72 -21.70
CA LEU A 363 9.04 6.57 -23.15
C LEU A 363 9.47 7.79 -23.95
N GLY A 364 9.28 8.98 -23.36
CA GLY A 364 9.73 10.24 -23.94
C GLY A 364 11.25 10.40 -23.96
N GLN A 365 11.99 9.67 -23.12
CA GLN A 365 13.45 9.67 -23.08
C GLN A 365 14.04 8.67 -24.08
N ASP A 366 13.53 7.44 -24.12
CA ASP A 366 13.98 6.41 -25.08
C ASP A 366 13.76 6.86 -26.54
N SER A 367 12.68 7.58 -26.82
CA SER A 367 12.40 8.13 -28.16
C SER A 367 13.27 9.35 -28.54
N LYS A 368 13.88 10.04 -27.56
CA LYS A 368 14.80 11.17 -27.80
C LYS A 368 16.26 10.73 -27.95
N GLU A 369 16.67 9.63 -27.31
CA GLU A 369 18.00 9.05 -27.53
C GLU A 369 18.13 8.48 -28.94
N ASP A 370 17.07 7.91 -29.52
CA ASP A 370 17.05 7.46 -30.93
C ASP A 370 16.98 8.61 -31.96
N ALA A 371 16.69 9.85 -31.53
CA ALA A 371 16.52 11.01 -32.41
C ALA A 371 17.74 11.97 -32.44
N SER A 372 18.83 11.65 -31.73
CA SER A 372 20.03 12.50 -31.69
C SER A 372 21.13 11.90 -32.58
N PRO A 373 21.58 12.57 -33.66
CA PRO A 373 22.67 12.07 -34.49
C PRO A 373 23.96 12.14 -33.69
N SER A 374 24.53 10.97 -33.42
CA SER A 374 25.75 10.75 -32.66
C SER A 374 26.88 11.66 -33.17
N ARG A 375 27.35 12.57 -32.31
CA ARG A 375 28.60 13.31 -32.50
C ARG A 375 29.78 12.34 -32.35
N ARG A 376 30.56 12.25 -33.43
CA ARG A 376 32.02 12.04 -33.49
C ARG A 376 32.63 11.03 -32.50
N ILE A 377 32.94 9.84 -33.02
CA ILE A 377 34.26 9.25 -32.86
C ILE A 377 34.90 9.24 -34.26
N GLN A 378 35.69 10.26 -34.56
CA GLN A 378 36.70 10.17 -35.63
C GLN A 378 37.90 9.45 -35.02
N ASN A 379 38.18 8.25 -35.49
CA ASN A 379 39.54 7.71 -35.52
C ASN A 379 39.72 6.91 -36.82
N ALA A 380 40.83 7.19 -37.46
CA ALA A 380 41.20 6.88 -38.84
C ALA A 380 41.51 5.41 -39.11
N LEU A 381 41.28 4.96 -40.36
CA LEU A 381 42.17 4.15 -41.24
C LEU A 381 41.40 3.75 -42.52
N PRO A 382 42.08 3.42 -43.65
CA PRO A 382 41.85 4.09 -44.92
C PRO A 382 41.16 3.24 -45.99
N GLU A 383 40.74 3.93 -47.04
CA GLU A 383 40.22 3.46 -48.32
C GLU A 383 41.00 2.28 -48.91
N LYS A 384 40.28 1.28 -49.44
CA LYS A 384 40.35 0.88 -50.87
C LYS A 384 39.37 -0.24 -51.23
N LEU A 385 38.97 -0.19 -52.52
CA LEU A 385 38.17 -1.11 -53.34
C LEU A 385 36.66 -1.00 -53.12
N GLY A 386 35.82 -0.77 -54.13
CA GLY A 386 35.99 -0.70 -55.57
C GLY A 386 34.59 -0.72 -56.19
N ASN A 387 34.36 0.13 -57.18
CA ASN A 387 33.08 0.33 -57.86
C ASN A 387 32.51 -0.98 -58.44
N LEU A 388 31.20 -1.20 -58.26
CA LEU A 388 30.36 -1.92 -59.23
C LEU A 388 28.90 -1.46 -59.11
N SER A 389 28.35 -1.16 -60.28
CA SER A 389 27.08 -0.52 -60.60
C SER A 389 25.85 -1.44 -60.49
N SER A 390 24.78 -0.95 -59.86
CA SER A 390 23.31 -1.06 -60.13
C SER A 390 22.71 -2.39 -60.65
N PRO A 391 21.51 -2.84 -60.17
CA PRO A 391 20.27 -2.12 -60.47
C PRO A 391 19.20 -2.06 -59.36
N THR A 392 18.34 -1.05 -59.52
CA THR A 392 17.08 -0.77 -58.82
C THR A 392 16.13 -1.98 -58.75
N VAL A 393 15.83 -2.43 -57.54
CA VAL A 393 14.75 -3.37 -57.22
C VAL A 393 13.60 -2.57 -56.59
N PRO A 394 12.33 -2.80 -56.99
CA PRO A 394 11.19 -2.10 -56.39
C PRO A 394 11.05 -2.49 -54.92
N ARG A 395 10.96 -1.47 -54.05
CA ARG A 395 10.69 -1.63 -52.61
C ARG A 395 9.40 -2.42 -52.42
N LYS A 396 9.52 -3.66 -51.91
CA LYS A 396 8.40 -4.40 -51.32
C LYS A 396 7.77 -3.54 -50.20
N PRO A 397 6.45 -3.61 -50.00
CA PRO A 397 5.80 -2.92 -48.91
C PRO A 397 6.45 -3.38 -47.60
N ARG A 398 6.90 -2.40 -46.81
CA ARG A 398 7.36 -2.60 -45.43
C ARG A 398 6.27 -3.42 -44.74
N MET A 399 6.57 -4.67 -44.38
CA MET A 399 5.73 -5.40 -43.44
C MET A 399 5.57 -4.49 -42.23
N THR A 400 4.33 -4.04 -42.00
CA THR A 400 3.90 -3.49 -40.73
C THR A 400 4.35 -4.49 -39.68
N ARG A 401 5.36 -4.07 -38.91
CA ARG A 401 5.80 -4.77 -37.73
C ARG A 401 4.56 -4.86 -36.85
N ILE A 402 3.94 -6.04 -36.80
CA ILE A 402 2.85 -6.31 -35.86
C ILE A 402 3.46 -6.05 -34.48
N GLN A 403 3.12 -4.89 -33.91
CA GLN A 403 3.52 -4.48 -32.57
C GLN A 403 2.97 -5.55 -31.63
N ARG A 404 3.88 -6.31 -31.01
CA ARG A 404 3.51 -7.30 -30.01
C ARG A 404 2.93 -6.56 -28.81
N GLN A 405 1.61 -6.68 -28.61
CA GLN A 405 0.90 -6.24 -27.42
C GLN A 405 1.51 -6.90 -26.18
N GLY A 406 1.97 -6.10 -25.21
CA GLY A 406 2.39 -6.57 -23.89
C GLY A 406 3.69 -6.00 -23.32
N THR A 407 4.09 -4.76 -23.64
CA THR A 407 5.13 -4.04 -22.88
C THR A 407 4.48 -3.12 -21.85
N ILE A 408 5.17 -2.86 -20.73
CA ILE A 408 4.76 -1.92 -19.66
C ILE A 408 4.34 -0.58 -20.27
N ASP A 409 5.09 -0.15 -21.26
CA ASP A 409 4.95 1.07 -22.06
C ASP A 409 3.59 1.20 -22.75
N ALA A 410 3.21 0.17 -23.50
CA ALA A 410 1.95 0.13 -24.22
C ALA A 410 0.75 0.11 -23.26
N TRP A 411 0.94 -0.48 -22.08
CA TRP A 411 -0.07 -0.49 -21.04
C TRP A 411 -0.21 0.88 -20.36
N ALA A 412 0.89 1.52 -19.98
CA ALA A 412 0.88 2.84 -19.35
C ALA A 412 0.21 3.89 -20.25
N LEU A 413 0.51 3.86 -21.55
CA LEU A 413 -0.15 4.71 -22.55
C LEU A 413 -1.66 4.43 -22.63
N LYS A 414 -2.05 3.15 -22.76
CA LYS A 414 -3.46 2.77 -22.83
C LYS A 414 -4.24 3.17 -21.57
N TRP A 415 -3.67 2.93 -20.39
CA TRP A 415 -4.27 3.32 -19.11
C TRP A 415 -4.50 4.84 -19.04
N TRP A 416 -3.50 5.62 -19.48
CA TRP A 416 -3.56 7.08 -19.52
C TRP A 416 -4.64 7.59 -20.49
N GLU A 417 -4.72 6.99 -21.67
CA GLU A 417 -5.72 7.31 -22.70
C GLU A 417 -7.14 7.00 -22.22
N GLU A 418 -7.38 5.81 -21.65
CA GLU A 418 -8.72 5.39 -21.17
C GLU A 418 -9.27 6.29 -20.06
N ARG A 419 -8.44 6.71 -19.09
CA ARG A 419 -8.90 7.54 -17.97
C ARG A 419 -8.97 9.04 -18.30
N ASN A 420 -8.10 9.56 -19.16
CA ASN A 420 -8.18 10.96 -19.56
C ASN A 420 -9.26 11.19 -20.63
N SER A 421 -9.55 10.23 -21.51
CA SER A 421 -10.69 10.32 -22.44
C SER A 421 -12.04 10.32 -21.71
N SER A 422 -12.15 9.59 -20.60
CA SER A 422 -13.32 9.62 -19.70
C SER A 422 -13.52 10.97 -19.01
N THR A 423 -12.46 11.77 -18.88
CA THR A 423 -12.53 13.11 -18.25
C THR A 423 -12.98 14.19 -19.24
N VAL A 424 -12.75 13.98 -20.55
CA VAL A 424 -13.15 14.90 -21.63
C VAL A 424 -14.61 14.67 -22.07
N ALA A 425 -15.18 13.48 -21.83
CA ALA A 425 -16.57 13.18 -22.17
C ALA A 425 -17.61 13.75 -21.17
N LEU A 426 -17.17 14.41 -20.10
CA LEU A 426 -18.01 15.05 -19.08
C LEU A 426 -17.84 16.57 -18.98
N SER A 427 -17.12 17.18 -19.93
CA SER A 427 -17.09 18.63 -20.18
C SER A 427 -17.82 18.95 -21.46
#